data_AF-A0A2D4FFL0-F1
#
_entry.id   AF-A0A2D4FFL0-F1
#
_cell.length_a   1.000
_cell.length_b   1.000
_cell.length_c   1.000
_cell.angle_alpha   90.00
_cell.angle_beta   90.00
_cell.angle_gamma   90.00
#
_symmetry.space_group_name_H-M   'P 1'
#
loop_
_entity.id
_entity.type
_entity.pdbx_description
1 polymer ?
#
loop_
_entity_poly.entity_id
_entity_poly.type
_entity_poly.pdbx_seq_one_letter_code
_entity_poly.pdbx_strand_id
1 'polypeptide(L)'
;QPVSSAWLKSVTLNVSIDKEQKLSSQADETGCILETLFCSGCNMTLGNIYRCTPKHLDYKRDLFCLNVDSLESYTLGSSEQKAKIEEEPLTLESRANLEESLGRAETILKALEQRLSAMESSFATLHNIG
;
A
#
# COMPACT_ATOMS: atom_id res chain seq x y z
N GLN A 1 30.66 7.17 -6.15
CA GLN A 1 30.20 6.45 -7.36
C GLN A 1 28.81 6.96 -7.70
N PRO A 2 28.43 7.09 -8.98
CA PRO A 2 27.06 7.44 -9.33
C PRO A 2 26.15 6.27 -8.88
N VAL A 3 25.30 6.53 -7.90
CA VAL A 3 24.25 5.59 -7.47
C VAL A 3 23.19 5.57 -8.55
N SER A 4 22.80 4.38 -9.01
CA SER A 4 21.69 4.25 -9.95
C SER A 4 20.41 4.67 -9.24
N SER A 5 19.61 5.56 -9.85
CA SER A 5 18.41 6.09 -9.22
C SER A 5 17.19 5.99 -10.12
N ALA A 6 16.05 5.63 -9.53
CA ALA A 6 14.75 5.60 -10.18
C ALA A 6 13.92 6.81 -9.75
N TRP A 7 13.24 7.44 -10.72
CA TRP A 7 12.47 8.67 -10.50
C TRP A 7 10.98 8.39 -10.67
N LEU A 8 10.20 8.62 -9.62
CA LEU A 8 8.77 8.36 -9.60
C LEU A 8 7.98 9.62 -9.24
N LYS A 9 6.79 9.76 -9.84
CA LYS A 9 5.84 10.83 -9.51
C LYS A 9 5.08 10.57 -8.21
N SER A 10 4.99 9.30 -7.79
CA SER A 10 4.25 8.89 -6.60
C SER A 10 4.86 7.63 -6.01
N VAL A 11 4.68 7.48 -4.70
CA VAL A 11 5.03 6.29 -3.92
C VAL A 11 3.83 5.86 -3.07
N THR A 12 3.91 4.69 -2.45
CA THR A 12 2.87 4.21 -1.53
C THR A 12 3.03 4.86 -0.15
N LEU A 13 2.06 4.60 0.75
CA LEU A 13 2.12 5.05 2.15
C LEU A 13 3.25 4.40 2.97
N ASN A 14 3.93 3.39 2.40
CA ASN A 14 5.03 2.69 3.04
C ASN A 14 6.37 3.44 2.89
N VAL A 15 6.37 4.60 2.22
CA VAL A 15 7.52 5.50 2.14
C VAL A 15 7.21 6.74 2.98
N SER A 16 8.04 7.01 3.99
CA SER A 16 7.98 8.21 4.80
C SER A 16 9.04 9.21 4.37
N ILE A 17 8.76 10.49 4.59
CA ILE A 17 9.66 11.61 4.28
C ILE A 17 10.19 12.18 5.59
N ASP A 18 11.50 12.32 5.68
CA ASP A 18 12.16 12.98 6.80
C ASP A 18 11.69 14.43 6.91
N LYS A 19 11.50 14.90 8.14
CA LYS A 19 11.22 16.32 8.39
C LYS A 19 12.49 17.17 8.27
N GLU A 20 13.66 16.55 8.41
CA GLU A 20 14.93 17.25 8.28
C GLU A 20 15.31 17.45 6.81
N GLN A 21 15.55 18.72 6.47
CA GLN A 21 16.05 19.13 5.16
C GLN A 21 17.58 19.18 5.15
N LYS A 22 18.19 18.69 4.06
CA LYS A 22 19.64 18.57 3.88
C LYS A 22 20.04 19.20 2.55
N LEU A 23 21.22 19.80 2.49
CA LEU A 23 21.79 20.27 1.22
C LEU A 23 22.43 19.09 0.48
N SER A 24 22.28 19.05 -0.85
CA SER A 24 22.97 18.03 -1.64
C SER A 24 24.49 18.21 -1.53
N SER A 25 25.20 17.11 -1.33
CA SER A 25 26.65 17.04 -1.30
C SER A 25 27.27 16.77 -2.67
N GLN A 26 26.44 16.50 -3.69
CA GLN A 26 26.92 16.24 -5.05
C GLN A 26 27.23 17.55 -5.79
N ALA A 27 28.37 17.58 -6.48
CA ALA A 27 28.86 18.79 -7.15
C ALA A 27 27.89 19.29 -8.24
N ASP A 28 27.27 18.38 -8.98
CA ASP A 28 26.27 18.66 -10.02
C ASP A 28 24.88 18.98 -9.46
N GLU A 29 24.70 18.90 -8.15
CA GLU A 29 23.45 19.21 -7.45
C GLU A 29 23.59 20.34 -6.43
N THR A 30 24.69 21.09 -6.53
CA THR A 30 24.99 22.20 -5.64
C THR A 30 23.81 23.18 -5.56
N GLY A 31 23.35 23.47 -4.34
CA GLY A 31 22.20 24.34 -4.09
C GLY A 31 20.85 23.63 -4.08
N CYS A 32 20.81 22.31 -4.25
CA CYS A 32 19.58 21.55 -4.03
C CYS A 32 19.32 21.32 -2.54
N ILE A 33 18.05 21.41 -2.15
CA ILE A 33 17.57 21.01 -0.82
C ILE A 33 16.81 19.71 -0.97
N LEU A 34 17.17 18.73 -0.14
CA LEU A 34 16.69 17.35 -0.17
C LEU A 34 16.01 17.01 1.15
N GLU A 35 15.00 16.16 1.08
CA GLU A 35 14.46 15.43 2.24
C GLU A 35 14.70 13.93 2.02
N THR A 36 15.12 13.23 3.07
CA THR A 36 15.44 11.80 3.00
C THR A 36 14.17 10.96 2.99
N LEU A 37 14.14 9.91 2.15
CA LEU A 37 13.03 8.95 2.08
C LEU A 37 13.39 7.69 2.87
N PHE A 38 12.45 7.19 3.66
CA PHE A 38 12.61 5.97 4.45
C PHE A 38 11.50 4.96 4.20
N CYS A 39 11.82 3.68 4.33
CA CYS A 39 10.81 2.63 4.41
C CYS A 39 10.13 2.68 5.79
N SER A 40 8.81 2.86 5.84
CA SER A 40 8.04 2.89 7.09
C SER A 40 8.09 1.57 7.86
N GLY A 41 8.41 0.45 7.20
CA GLY A 41 8.46 -0.88 7.83
C GLY A 41 9.80 -1.23 8.49
N CYS A 42 10.92 -0.85 7.88
CA CYS A 42 12.26 -1.22 8.36
C CYS A 42 13.19 -0.03 8.63
N ASN A 43 12.71 1.20 8.43
CA ASN A 43 13.45 2.44 8.61
C ASN A 43 14.73 2.56 7.75
N MET A 44 14.86 1.75 6.70
CA MET A 44 15.98 1.83 5.76
C MET A 44 15.83 3.05 4.86
N THR A 45 16.95 3.75 4.61
CA THR A 45 17.00 4.87 3.66
C THR A 45 16.76 4.36 2.24
N LEU A 46 15.74 4.89 1.58
CA LEU A 46 15.37 4.51 0.22
C LEU A 46 15.87 5.52 -0.82
N GLY A 47 16.18 6.76 -0.44
CA GLY A 47 16.57 7.80 -1.38
C GLY A 47 16.23 9.20 -0.87
N ASN A 48 15.91 10.12 -1.79
CA ASN A 48 15.62 11.52 -1.47
C ASN A 48 14.51 12.10 -2.36
N ILE A 49 13.90 13.21 -1.91
CA ILE A 49 13.04 14.07 -2.73
C ILE A 49 13.64 15.48 -2.79
N TYR A 50 13.66 16.08 -3.98
CA TYR A 50 14.24 17.41 -4.21
C TYR A 50 13.17 18.48 -3.98
N ARG A 51 13.32 19.29 -2.92
CA ARG A 51 12.38 20.37 -2.58
C ARG A 51 12.73 21.69 -3.22
N CYS A 52 14.02 21.99 -3.29
CA CYS A 52 14.50 23.17 -3.98
C CYS A 52 15.56 22.74 -4.99
N THR A 53 15.45 23.26 -6.20
CA THR A 53 16.35 22.96 -7.32
C THR A 53 16.69 24.25 -8.06
N PRO A 54 17.93 24.41 -8.54
CA PRO A 54 18.27 25.38 -9.58
C PRO A 54 17.53 25.05 -10.89
N LYS A 55 17.30 26.05 -11.74
CA LYS A 55 16.51 25.92 -13.00
C LYS A 55 16.90 24.74 -13.88
N HIS A 56 18.19 24.42 -13.98
CA HIS A 56 18.69 23.33 -14.83
C HIS A 56 18.40 21.92 -14.24
N LEU A 57 17.93 21.85 -12.99
CA LEU A 57 17.54 20.62 -12.28
C LEU A 57 16.05 20.61 -11.92
N ASP A 58 15.25 21.54 -12.43
CA ASP A 58 13.81 21.61 -12.10
C ASP A 58 13.03 20.36 -12.52
N TYR A 59 13.55 19.60 -13.48
CA TYR A 59 12.98 18.31 -13.86
C TYR A 59 13.08 17.24 -12.74
N LYS A 60 13.93 17.43 -11.73
CA LYS A 60 14.05 16.56 -10.54
C LYS A 60 13.11 16.96 -9.40
N ARG A 61 12.58 18.19 -9.42
CA ARG A 61 11.84 18.77 -8.29
C ARG A 61 10.56 17.98 -8.01
N ASP A 62 10.30 17.74 -6.73
CA ASP A 62 9.14 17.01 -6.21
C ASP A 62 8.93 15.61 -6.81
N LEU A 63 10.01 15.00 -7.35
CA LEU A 63 10.04 13.60 -7.73
C LEU A 63 10.71 12.76 -6.65
N PHE A 64 10.17 11.57 -6.43
CA PHE A 64 10.77 10.58 -5.54
C PHE A 64 11.96 9.93 -6.25
N CYS A 65 13.16 10.24 -5.79
CA CYS A 65 14.41 9.67 -6.29
C CYS A 65 14.83 8.51 -5.38
N LEU A 66 14.57 7.28 -5.82
CA LEU A 66 14.88 6.08 -5.07
C LEU A 66 16.23 5.50 -5.50
N ASN A 67 17.04 5.11 -4.53
CA ASN A 67 18.29 4.41 -4.76
C ASN A 67 18.00 2.97 -5.21
N VAL A 68 18.42 2.63 -6.43
CA VAL A 68 18.21 1.30 -7.01
C VAL A 68 18.92 0.23 -6.19
N ASP A 69 20.07 0.55 -5.59
CA ASP A 69 20.83 -0.40 -4.77
C ASP A 69 20.09 -0.77 -3.47
N SER A 70 19.07 0.00 -3.08
CA SER A 70 18.24 -0.22 -1.89
C SER A 70 16.89 -0.86 -2.23
N LEU A 71 16.65 -1.23 -3.49
CA LEU A 71 15.38 -1.74 -3.98
C LEU A 71 15.53 -3.08 -4.69
N GLU A 72 14.48 -3.90 -4.59
CA GLU A 72 14.26 -5.06 -5.44
C GLU A 72 13.11 -4.77 -6.39
N SER A 73 13.21 -5.26 -7.63
CA SER A 73 12.14 -5.16 -8.62
C SER A 73 11.55 -6.54 -8.89
N TYR A 74 10.23 -6.59 -8.98
CA TYR A 74 9.47 -7.78 -9.32
C TYR A 74 8.58 -7.48 -10.51
N THR A 75 8.69 -8.29 -11.56
CA THR A 75 7.82 -8.20 -12.74
C THR A 75 6.70 -9.22 -12.63
N LEU A 76 5.45 -8.76 -12.65
CA LEU A 76 4.28 -9.65 -12.66
C LEU A 76 4.33 -10.58 -13.87
N GLY A 77 4.17 -11.89 -13.63
CA GLY A 77 4.17 -12.92 -14.67
C GLY A 77 5.55 -13.47 -15.06
N SER A 78 6.65 -13.02 -14.45
CA SER A 78 7.95 -13.70 -14.53
C SER A 78 7.97 -14.90 -13.59
N SER A 79 8.40 -16.07 -14.07
CA SER A 79 8.51 -17.29 -13.26
C SER A 79 9.71 -17.27 -12.30
N GLU A 80 10.71 -16.45 -12.61
CA GLU A 80 12.02 -16.44 -11.97
C GLU A 80 12.05 -15.59 -10.71
N GLN A 81 11.27 -14.50 -10.70
CA GLN A 81 11.12 -13.64 -9.53
C GLN A 81 9.91 -14.14 -8.77
N LYS A 82 10.10 -14.55 -7.51
CA LYS A 82 9.02 -14.83 -6.57
C LYS A 82 9.24 -13.94 -5.37
N ALA A 83 8.26 -13.09 -5.05
CA ALA A 83 8.29 -12.35 -3.80
C ALA A 83 8.36 -13.37 -2.65
N LYS A 84 9.30 -13.17 -1.72
CA LYS A 84 9.37 -13.96 -0.50
C LYS A 84 8.31 -13.39 0.46
N ILE A 85 7.12 -13.96 0.42
CA ILE A 85 6.00 -13.51 1.24
C ILE A 85 5.84 -14.52 2.38
N GLU A 86 5.85 -14.03 3.62
CA GLU A 86 5.69 -14.88 4.82
C GLU A 86 4.25 -15.40 4.94
N GLU A 87 3.28 -14.67 4.38
CA GLU A 87 1.87 -15.04 4.30
C GLU A 87 1.44 -15.15 2.84
N GLU A 88 0.48 -16.02 2.53
CA GLU A 88 -0.01 -16.16 1.17
C GLU A 88 -0.73 -14.87 0.75
N PRO A 89 -0.25 -14.17 -0.30
CA PRO A 89 -0.84 -12.90 -0.69
C PRO A 89 -2.27 -13.11 -1.17
N LEU A 90 -3.15 -12.15 -0.85
CA LEU A 90 -4.46 -12.09 -1.47
C LEU A 90 -4.28 -11.83 -2.98
N THR A 91 -4.63 -12.81 -3.80
CA THR A 91 -4.67 -12.69 -5.26
C THR A 91 -6.02 -12.14 -5.72
N LEU A 92 -6.13 -11.74 -6.98
CA LEU A 92 -7.40 -11.28 -7.53
C LEU A 92 -8.45 -12.41 -7.50
N GLU A 93 -8.00 -13.64 -7.78
CA GLU A 93 -8.81 -14.85 -7.71
C GLU A 93 -9.22 -15.16 -6.26
N SER A 94 -8.31 -15.01 -5.29
CA SER A 94 -8.63 -15.23 -3.88
C SER A 94 -9.62 -14.18 -3.37
N ARG A 95 -9.55 -12.93 -3.84
CA ARG A 95 -10.52 -11.88 -3.53
C ARG A 95 -11.91 -12.25 -4.04
N ALA A 96 -12.02 -12.68 -5.30
CA ALA A 96 -13.31 -13.09 -5.87
C ALA A 96 -13.95 -14.25 -5.08
N ASN A 97 -13.15 -15.23 -4.69
CA ASN A 97 -13.61 -16.35 -3.86
C ASN A 97 -14.08 -15.89 -2.47
N LEU A 98 -13.36 -14.94 -1.85
CA LEU A 98 -13.74 -14.37 -0.56
C LEU A 98 -15.05 -13.57 -0.66
N GLU A 99 -15.19 -12.73 -1.68
CA GLU A 99 -16.41 -11.96 -1.95
C GLU A 99 -17.63 -12.89 -2.14
N GLU A 100 -17.47 -13.99 -2.88
CA GLU A 100 -18.52 -15.00 -3.05
C GLU A 100 -18.88 -15.67 -1.71
N SER A 101 -17.87 -16.07 -0.93
CA SER A 101 -18.08 -16.71 0.38
C SER A 101 -18.81 -15.78 1.35
N LEU A 102 -18.50 -14.48 1.31
CA LEU A 102 -19.15 -13.45 2.11
C LEU A 102 -20.61 -13.25 1.70
N GLY A 103 -20.89 -13.21 0.39
CA GLY A 103 -22.27 -13.12 -0.12
C GLY A 103 -23.12 -14.34 0.25
N ARG A 104 -22.53 -15.55 0.23
CA ARG A 104 -23.20 -16.77 0.73
C ARG A 104 -23.50 -16.67 2.22
N ALA A 105 -22.54 -16.23 3.03
CA ALA A 105 -22.73 -16.05 4.47
C ALA A 105 -23.84 -15.03 4.79
N GLU A 106 -23.87 -13.90 4.08
CA GLU A 106 -24.92 -12.88 4.22
C GLU A 106 -26.32 -13.45 3.90
N THR A 107 -26.41 -14.24 2.83
CA THR A 107 -27.67 -14.90 2.42
C THR A 107 -28.17 -15.85 3.51
N ILE A 108 -27.28 -16.66 4.09
CA ILE A 108 -27.62 -17.58 5.18
C ILE A 108 -28.07 -16.80 6.41
N LEU A 109 -27.39 -15.71 6.76
CA LEU A 109 -27.72 -14.89 7.92
C LEU A 109 -29.13 -14.30 7.80
N LYS A 110 -29.49 -13.75 6.63
CA LYS A 110 -30.83 -13.22 6.35
C LYS A 110 -31.91 -14.30 6.43
N ALA A 111 -31.62 -15.51 5.94
CA ALA A 111 -32.56 -16.64 6.03
C ALA A 111 -32.79 -17.07 7.49
N LEU A 112 -31.75 -17.06 8.32
CA LEU A 112 -31.88 -17.35 9.75
C LEU A 112 -32.66 -16.27 10.49
N GLU A 113 -32.41 -14.99 10.19
CA GLU A 113 -33.16 -13.85 10.73
C GLU A 113 -34.66 -14.00 10.44
N GLN A 114 -35.04 -14.26 9.18
CA GLN A 114 -36.44 -14.47 8.80
C GLN A 114 -37.10 -15.63 9.56
N ARG A 115 -36.38 -16.73 9.75
CA ARG A 115 -36.88 -17.89 10.50
C ARG A 115 -37.06 -17.57 11.99
N LEU A 116 -36.13 -16.81 12.58
CA LEU A 116 -36.25 -16.35 13.97
C LEU A 116 -37.46 -15.43 14.14
N SER A 117 -37.65 -14.43 13.28
CA SER A 117 -38.80 -13.52 13.35
C SER A 117 -40.14 -14.27 13.18
N ALA A 118 -40.20 -15.29 12.33
CA ALA A 118 -41.39 -16.13 12.18
C ALA A 118 -41.71 -16.94 13.45
N MET A 119 -40.69 -17.49 14.12
CA MET A 119 -40.85 -18.19 15.39
C MET A 119 -41.29 -17.24 16.51
N GLU A 120 -40.66 -16.07 16.62
CA GLU A 120 -41.02 -15.04 17.61
C GLU A 120 -42.47 -14.58 17.45
N SER A 121 -42.92 -14.35 16.21
CA SER A 121 -44.30 -13.97 15.91
C SER A 121 -45.31 -15.08 16.28
N SER A 122 -44.95 -16.34 16.00
CA SER A 122 -45.77 -17.50 16.35
C SER A 122 -45.93 -17.65 17.86
N PHE A 123 -44.85 -17.43 18.62
CA PHE A 123 -44.88 -17.47 20.08
C PHE A 123 -45.70 -16.31 20.68
N ALA A 124 -45.55 -15.10 20.15
CA ALA A 124 -46.36 -13.95 20.57
C ALA A 124 -47.87 -14.18 20.34
N THR A 125 -48.23 -14.85 19.25
CA THR A 125 -49.63 -15.20 18.93
C THR A 125 -50.17 -16.22 19.93
N LEU A 126 -49.40 -17.25 20.30
CA LEU A 126 -49.79 -18.25 21.30
C LEU A 126 -49.97 -17.65 22.69
N HIS A 127 -49.12 -16.69 23.08
CA HIS A 127 -49.22 -16.02 24.38
C HIS A 127 -50.48 -15.14 24.53
N ASN A 128 -51.03 -14.61 23.43
CA ASN A 128 -52.23 -13.76 23.45
C ASN A 128 -53.55 -14.56 23.48
N ILE A 129 -53.50 -15.90 23.44
CA ILE A 129 -54.67 -16.80 23.42
C ILE A 129 -54.89 -17.47 24.79
N GLY A 130 -53.94 -17.37 25.73
CA GLY A 130 -54.07 -17.82 27.13
C GLY A 130 -54.43 -16.68 28.07
#